data_AF-A0A8H7RVQ4-F1
#
_entry.id   AF-A0A8H7RVQ4-F1
#
_cell.length_a   1.000
_cell.length_b   1.000
_cell.length_c   1.000
_cell.angle_alpha   90.00
_cell.angle_beta   90.00
_cell.angle_gamma   90.00
#
_symmetry.space_group_name_H-M   'P 1'
#
loop_
_entity.id
_entity.type
_entity.pdbx_description
1 polymer ?
#
loop_
_entity_poly.entity_id
_entity_poly.type
_entity_poly.pdbx_seq_one_letter_code
_entity_poly.pdbx_strand_id
1 'polypeptide(L)'
;MDNEGTHLPGPDGPDALEIMSEMISLICMTIMASLLGAKSKHERLTSLTYGRILVFAVYILSWAFAVTSMLTVSTNNFNITSCTLAMMSCDVFYAGSKIVIYMWLIERVHLVTAVRTTRLKSWQYRFHVMLLLPYVGIFVLMLTFRNIYLLDSGECIIGLRWIASMPLMFYDFVSYYNLSLTTTCCHDNDHRNNDNPNQLFSNTTD
;
A
#
# COMPACT_ATOMS: atom_id res chain seq x y z
N MET A 1 -0.09 -30.13 22.55
CA MET A 1 -1.15 -30.26 23.57
C MET A 1 -1.28 -28.88 24.17
N ASP A 2 -1.87 -27.97 23.41
CA ASP A 2 -2.17 -26.61 23.83
C ASP A 2 -3.66 -26.62 24.16
N ASN A 3 -3.93 -26.69 25.46
CA ASN A 3 -5.27 -26.77 26.01
C ASN A 3 -5.47 -25.53 26.86
N GLU A 4 -5.84 -24.42 26.22
CA GLU A 4 -6.39 -23.23 26.86
C GLU A 4 -7.70 -22.88 26.17
N GLY A 5 -8.79 -22.96 26.93
CA GLY A 5 -10.03 -22.23 26.64
C GLY A 5 -11.00 -22.89 25.69
N THR A 6 -11.96 -23.62 26.26
CA THR A 6 -13.28 -23.83 25.70
C THR A 6 -13.90 -22.49 25.25
N HIS A 7 -13.84 -22.16 23.96
CA HIS A 7 -14.77 -21.20 23.36
C HIS A 7 -16.15 -21.85 23.28
N LEU A 8 -16.88 -21.77 24.40
CA LEU A 8 -18.33 -21.89 24.38
C LEU A 8 -18.86 -20.66 23.62
N PRO A 9 -19.77 -20.80 22.65
CA PRO A 9 -20.38 -19.65 21.99
C PRO A 9 -21.29 -18.95 23.00
N GLY A 10 -20.77 -17.89 23.63
CA GLY A 10 -21.53 -16.97 24.48
C GLY A 10 -22.23 -15.91 23.61
N PRO A 11 -23.33 -15.32 24.10
CA PRO A 11 -24.20 -14.49 23.28
C PRO A 11 -23.59 -13.10 23.02
N ASP A 12 -23.45 -12.81 21.72
CA ASP A 12 -23.62 -11.53 21.02
C ASP A 12 -22.85 -10.30 21.54
N GLY A 13 -21.59 -10.17 21.10
CA GLY A 13 -20.79 -8.94 21.14
C GLY A 13 -19.34 -9.17 20.70
N PRO A 14 -18.60 -8.14 20.25
CA PRO A 14 -17.21 -8.29 19.83
C PRO A 14 -16.34 -8.86 20.97
N ASP A 15 -15.57 -9.90 20.67
CA ASP A 15 -14.73 -10.56 21.66
C ASP A 15 -13.74 -9.55 22.24
N ALA A 16 -13.69 -9.45 23.57
CA ALA A 16 -12.78 -8.51 24.24
C ALA A 16 -11.32 -8.71 23.81
N LEU A 17 -10.93 -9.95 23.47
CA LEU A 17 -9.61 -10.28 22.97
C LEU A 17 -9.34 -9.68 21.58
N GLU A 18 -10.33 -9.68 20.68
CA GLU A 18 -10.23 -9.10 19.33
C GLU A 18 -9.97 -7.60 19.43
N ILE A 19 -10.80 -6.88 20.21
CA ILE A 19 -10.66 -5.43 20.42
C ILE A 19 -9.30 -5.09 21.04
N MET A 20 -8.85 -5.87 22.03
CA MET A 20 -7.56 -5.62 22.69
C MET A 20 -6.39 -5.77 21.71
N SER A 21 -6.46 -6.73 20.79
CA SER A 21 -5.45 -6.90 19.74
C SER A 21 -5.41 -5.71 18.77
N GLU A 22 -6.57 -5.19 18.37
CA GLU A 22 -6.67 -4.01 17.50
C GLU A 22 -6.10 -2.76 18.18
N MET A 23 -6.40 -2.56 19.47
CA MET A 23 -5.91 -1.43 20.26
C MET A 23 -4.38 -1.43 20.40
N ILE A 24 -3.78 -2.60 20.62
CA ILE A 24 -2.32 -2.75 20.67
C ILE A 24 -1.70 -2.38 19.32
N SER A 25 -2.31 -2.80 18.22
CA SER A 25 -1.83 -2.48 16.86
C SER A 25 -1.85 -0.97 16.58
N LEU A 26 -2.90 -0.26 17.02
CA LEU A 26 -3.04 1.19 16.91
C LEU A 26 -1.96 1.94 17.70
N ILE A 27 -1.66 1.47 18.91
CA ILE A 27 -0.59 2.04 19.75
C ILE A 27 0.77 1.85 19.07
N CYS A 28 1.05 0.67 18.52
CA CYS A 28 2.31 0.41 17.81
C CYS A 28 2.49 1.33 16.59
N MET A 29 1.44 1.47 15.76
CA MET A 29 1.48 2.34 14.58
C MET A 29 1.70 3.82 14.94
N THR A 30 1.05 4.31 16.00
CA THR A 30 1.21 5.71 16.45
C THR A 30 2.63 5.99 16.98
N ILE A 31 3.22 5.05 17.73
CA ILE A 31 4.61 5.14 18.18
C ILE A 31 5.55 5.23 16.99
N MET A 32 5.43 4.32 16.01
CA MET A 32 6.29 4.32 14.82
C MET A 32 6.18 5.62 14.01
N ALA A 33 4.95 6.12 13.82
CA ALA A 33 4.73 7.40 13.14
C ALA A 33 5.38 8.58 13.88
N SER A 34 5.29 8.61 15.21
CA SER A 34 5.87 9.67 16.05
C SER A 34 7.40 9.70 15.98
N LEU A 35 8.05 8.53 16.01
CA LEU A 35 9.50 8.39 15.93
C LEU A 35 10.04 8.84 14.56
N LEU A 36 9.35 8.47 13.48
CA LEU A 36 9.67 8.91 12.12
C LEU A 36 9.48 10.42 11.94
N GLY A 37 8.42 10.98 12.53
CA GLY A 37 8.16 12.42 12.58
C GLY A 37 9.27 13.20 13.30
N ALA A 38 9.72 12.70 14.45
CA ALA A 38 10.80 13.31 15.22
C ALA A 38 12.13 13.29 14.46
N LYS A 39 12.46 12.17 13.80
CA LYS A 39 13.69 12.03 12.99
C LYS A 39 13.70 12.92 11.75
N SER A 40 12.54 13.22 11.17
CA SER A 40 12.43 14.02 9.94
C SER A 40 12.78 15.51 10.11
N LYS A 41 12.69 16.07 11.34
CA LYS A 41 12.90 17.51 11.59
C LYS A 41 14.35 17.98 11.40
N HIS A 42 15.33 17.08 11.26
CA HIS A 42 16.74 17.43 11.32
C HIS A 42 17.40 17.79 9.97
N GLU A 43 16.74 17.63 8.81
CA GLU A 43 17.41 17.78 7.49
C GLU A 43 16.61 18.50 6.39
N ARG A 44 17.33 19.20 5.49
CA ARG A 44 16.89 20.18 4.46
C ARG A 44 15.75 19.66 3.54
N LEU A 45 14.65 20.43 3.51
CA LEU A 45 13.28 20.07 3.13
C LEU A 45 12.91 20.12 1.63
N THR A 46 13.84 20.28 0.68
CA THR A 46 13.40 20.77 -0.66
C THR A 46 13.12 19.68 -1.70
N SER A 47 13.85 18.55 -1.76
CA SER A 47 13.51 17.41 -2.64
C SER A 47 13.14 16.13 -1.89
N LEU A 48 13.66 15.96 -0.67
CA LEU A 48 13.32 14.82 0.21
C LEU A 48 11.87 14.87 0.75
N THR A 49 11.18 16.01 0.63
CA THR A 49 9.85 16.20 1.21
C THR A 49 8.76 15.41 0.49
N TYR A 50 8.83 15.23 -0.83
CA TYR A 50 7.78 14.50 -1.54
C TYR A 50 7.78 13.00 -1.17
N GLY A 51 8.95 12.36 -1.20
CA GLY A 51 9.11 10.98 -0.74
C GLY A 51 8.75 10.79 0.75
N ARG A 52 9.00 11.79 1.61
CA ARG A 52 8.57 11.74 3.02
C ARG A 52 7.05 11.89 3.18
N ILE A 53 6.42 12.81 2.46
CA ILE A 53 4.95 12.99 2.48
C ILE A 53 4.24 11.70 2.09
N LEU A 54 4.75 10.99 1.08
CA LEU A 54 4.22 9.69 0.67
C LEU A 54 4.30 8.63 1.78
N VAL A 55 5.40 8.56 2.53
CA VAL A 55 5.52 7.66 3.70
C VAL A 55 4.50 8.04 4.77
N PHE A 56 4.38 9.32 5.11
CA PHE A 56 3.37 9.79 6.06
C PHE A 56 1.96 9.44 5.59
N ALA A 57 1.66 9.56 4.29
CA ALA A 57 0.37 9.18 3.74
C ALA A 57 0.05 7.69 3.95
N VAL A 58 1.01 6.78 3.76
CA VAL A 58 0.81 5.35 4.07
C VAL A 58 0.50 5.14 5.55
N TYR A 59 1.23 5.81 6.45
CA TYR A 59 0.95 5.71 7.90
C TYR A 59 -0.44 6.21 8.27
N ILE A 60 -0.88 7.32 7.68
CA ILE A 60 -2.23 7.86 7.92
C ILE A 60 -3.30 6.92 7.37
N LEU A 61 -3.09 6.31 6.20
CA LEU A 61 -4.01 5.32 5.64
C LEU A 61 -4.10 4.07 6.52
N SER A 62 -2.99 3.55 7.04
CA SER A 62 -2.98 2.41 7.96
C SER A 62 -3.68 2.73 9.29
N TRP A 63 -3.47 3.93 9.82
CA TRP A 63 -4.17 4.40 11.03
C TRP A 63 -5.68 4.52 10.78
N ALA A 64 -6.09 5.13 9.66
CA ALA A 64 -7.49 5.24 9.28
C ALA A 64 -8.15 3.87 9.04
N PHE A 65 -7.43 2.92 8.44
CA PHE A 65 -7.87 1.55 8.27
C PHE A 65 -8.15 0.87 9.61
N ALA A 66 -7.21 0.94 10.55
CA ALA A 66 -7.36 0.30 11.86
C ALA A 66 -8.44 0.95 12.73
N VAL A 67 -8.64 2.27 12.63
CA VAL A 67 -9.78 2.93 13.28
C VAL A 67 -11.10 2.48 12.63
N THR A 68 -11.13 2.36 11.31
CA THR A 68 -12.34 1.94 10.60
C THR A 68 -12.70 0.49 10.92
N SER A 69 -11.72 -0.42 10.99
CA SER A 69 -11.97 -1.83 11.37
C SER A 69 -12.60 -1.92 12.76
N MET A 70 -12.00 -1.24 13.75
CA MET A 70 -12.49 -1.20 15.12
C MET A 70 -13.93 -0.67 15.21
N LEU A 71 -14.24 0.41 14.48
CA LEU A 71 -15.59 0.97 14.45
C LEU A 71 -16.58 0.01 13.80
N THR A 72 -16.19 -0.66 12.72
CA THR A 72 -17.08 -1.61 12.01
C THR A 72 -17.33 -2.89 12.81
N VAL A 73 -16.35 -3.37 13.57
CA VAL A 73 -16.48 -4.51 14.48
C VAL A 73 -17.41 -4.14 15.65
N SER A 74 -17.20 -2.97 16.27
CA SER A 74 -18.04 -2.52 17.38
C SER A 74 -19.49 -2.21 16.99
N THR A 75 -19.76 -1.86 15.73
CA THR A 75 -21.11 -1.52 15.24
C THR A 75 -21.83 -2.68 14.55
N ASN A 76 -21.26 -3.90 14.61
CA ASN A 76 -21.82 -5.10 14.00
C ASN A 76 -23.04 -5.63 14.79
N ASN A 77 -24.21 -5.01 14.59
CA ASN A 77 -25.48 -5.38 15.22
C ASN A 77 -26.34 -6.23 14.28
N PHE A 78 -25.87 -7.43 13.89
CA PHE A 78 -26.58 -8.31 12.93
C PHE A 78 -26.98 -7.62 11.62
N ASN A 79 -26.23 -6.59 11.22
CA ASN A 79 -26.56 -5.77 10.06
C ASN A 79 -25.58 -6.04 8.92
N ILE A 80 -26.12 -6.56 7.81
CA ILE A 80 -25.35 -6.79 6.57
C ILE A 80 -24.72 -5.50 6.03
N THR A 81 -25.30 -4.34 6.35
CA THR A 81 -24.78 -3.04 5.93
C THR A 81 -23.43 -2.74 6.59
N SER A 82 -23.31 -2.97 7.90
CA SER A 82 -22.04 -2.78 8.64
C SER A 82 -20.96 -3.71 8.09
N CYS A 83 -21.31 -4.97 7.83
CA CYS A 83 -20.44 -5.98 7.23
C CYS A 83 -19.97 -5.59 5.81
N THR A 84 -20.87 -5.03 5.01
CA THR A 84 -20.55 -4.53 3.66
C THR A 84 -19.66 -3.28 3.69
N LEU A 85 -19.90 -2.38 4.63
CA LEU A 85 -19.07 -1.18 4.83
C LEU A 85 -17.66 -1.55 5.30
N ALA A 86 -17.53 -2.54 6.18
CA ALA A 86 -16.24 -3.08 6.61
C ALA A 86 -15.42 -3.57 5.41
N MET A 87 -16.02 -4.42 4.58
CA MET A 87 -15.44 -4.90 3.32
C MET A 87 -15.04 -3.78 2.34
N MET A 88 -15.95 -2.83 2.10
CA MET A 88 -15.65 -1.71 1.18
C MET A 88 -14.49 -0.86 1.70
N SER A 89 -14.46 -0.61 3.02
CA SER A 89 -13.40 0.17 3.63
C SER A 89 -12.04 -0.55 3.53
N CYS A 90 -11.99 -1.86 3.80
CA CYS A 90 -10.74 -2.61 3.72
C CYS A 90 -10.17 -2.63 2.31
N ASP A 91 -11.01 -2.82 1.28
CA ASP A 91 -10.58 -2.81 -0.12
C ASP A 91 -10.05 -1.43 -0.53
N VAL A 92 -10.73 -0.35 -0.13
CA VAL A 92 -10.32 1.03 -0.44
C VAL A 92 -8.99 1.37 0.23
N PHE A 93 -8.83 1.07 1.51
CA PHE A 93 -7.58 1.36 2.24
C PHE A 93 -6.43 0.48 1.75
N TYR A 94 -6.70 -0.78 1.40
CA TYR A 94 -5.72 -1.68 0.79
C TYR A 94 -5.21 -1.14 -0.54
N ALA A 95 -6.12 -0.83 -1.46
CA ALA A 95 -5.78 -0.31 -2.79
C ALA A 95 -5.10 1.07 -2.70
N GLY A 96 -5.60 1.95 -1.82
CA GLY A 96 -4.98 3.24 -1.53
C GLY A 96 -3.54 3.10 -1.04
N SER A 97 -3.29 2.20 -0.08
CA SER A 97 -1.95 1.95 0.45
C SER A 97 -1.00 1.46 -0.65
N LYS A 98 -1.46 0.54 -1.51
CA LYS A 98 -0.67 0.04 -2.65
C LYS A 98 -0.32 1.15 -3.64
N ILE A 99 -1.28 1.98 -4.03
CA ILE A 99 -1.07 3.11 -4.94
C ILE A 99 -0.02 4.07 -4.37
N VAL A 100 -0.13 4.42 -3.08
CA VAL A 100 0.82 5.32 -2.42
C VAL A 100 2.21 4.69 -2.32
N ILE A 101 2.31 3.40 -2.01
CA ILE A 101 3.59 2.65 -2.00
C ILE A 101 4.23 2.64 -3.40
N TYR A 102 3.46 2.39 -4.46
CA TYR A 102 3.98 2.43 -5.82
C TYR A 102 4.48 3.83 -6.21
N MET A 103 3.72 4.88 -5.88
CA MET A 103 4.14 6.26 -6.11
C MET A 103 5.42 6.61 -5.33
N TRP A 104 5.54 6.12 -4.09
CA TRP A 104 6.75 6.24 -3.29
C TRP A 104 7.96 5.56 -3.92
N LEU A 105 7.78 4.33 -4.41
CA LEU A 105 8.86 3.60 -5.07
C LEU A 105 9.30 4.30 -6.38
N ILE A 106 8.36 4.77 -7.19
CA ILE A 106 8.67 5.50 -8.43
C ILE A 106 9.49 6.76 -8.14
N GLU A 107 9.09 7.55 -7.13
CA GLU A 107 9.84 8.74 -6.73
C GLU A 107 11.26 8.38 -6.27
N ARG A 108 11.43 7.28 -5.53
CA ARG A 108 12.75 6.79 -5.09
C ARG A 108 13.63 6.39 -6.27
N VAL A 109 13.08 5.65 -7.23
CA VAL A 109 13.81 5.26 -8.45
C VAL A 109 14.18 6.48 -9.28
N HIS A 110 13.28 7.45 -9.41
CA HIS A 110 13.56 8.71 -10.10
C HIS A 110 14.70 9.50 -9.43
N LEU A 111 14.70 9.57 -8.09
CA LEU A 111 15.75 10.23 -7.32
C LEU A 111 17.13 9.59 -7.52
N VAL A 112 17.20 8.27 -7.64
CA VAL A 112 18.47 7.54 -7.88
C VAL A 112 18.91 7.64 -9.34
N THR A 113 17.98 7.73 -10.28
CA THR A 113 18.27 7.65 -11.73
C THR A 113 18.54 9.01 -12.38
N ALA A 114 17.93 10.10 -11.90
CA ALA A 114 17.95 11.39 -12.59
C ALA A 114 18.77 12.45 -11.83
N VAL A 115 20.07 12.56 -12.13
CA VAL A 115 20.93 13.63 -11.59
C VAL A 115 20.60 15.01 -12.21
N ARG A 116 19.87 15.10 -13.35
CA ARG A 116 19.71 16.39 -14.05
C ARG A 116 18.56 16.56 -15.05
N THR A 117 17.48 15.77 -15.00
CA THR A 117 16.36 15.88 -15.98
C THR A 117 15.03 16.26 -15.34
N THR A 118 14.21 17.04 -16.06
CA THR A 118 12.93 17.58 -15.58
C THR A 118 11.83 16.50 -15.49
N ARG A 119 11.13 16.46 -14.35
CA ARG A 119 10.19 15.41 -13.88
C ARG A 119 9.16 14.88 -14.88
N LEU A 120 8.75 15.66 -15.89
CA LEU A 120 7.66 15.34 -16.81
C LEU A 120 8.10 14.99 -18.24
N LYS A 121 9.39 15.13 -18.59
CA LYS A 121 9.88 14.86 -19.95
C LYS A 121 10.45 13.44 -20.12
N SER A 122 10.75 12.76 -19.02
CA SER A 122 11.35 11.42 -19.04
C SER A 122 10.33 10.34 -19.38
N TRP A 123 10.61 9.55 -20.43
CA TRP A 123 9.80 8.42 -20.90
C TRP A 123 9.42 7.43 -19.77
N GLN A 124 10.31 7.27 -18.79
CA GLN A 124 10.09 6.42 -17.61
C GLN A 124 8.92 6.85 -16.72
N TYR A 125 8.66 8.16 -16.57
CA TYR A 125 7.53 8.63 -15.76
C TYR A 125 6.19 8.30 -16.42
N ARG A 126 6.10 8.43 -17.76
CA ARG A 126 4.89 8.08 -18.52
C ARG A 126 4.63 6.58 -18.49
N PHE A 127 5.67 5.75 -18.56
CA PHE A 127 5.55 4.30 -18.44
C PHE A 127 5.02 3.89 -17.05
N HIS A 128 5.53 4.51 -15.98
CA HIS A 128 5.05 4.24 -14.62
C HIS A 128 3.62 4.74 -14.35
N VAL A 129 3.22 5.89 -14.92
CA VAL A 129 1.83 6.36 -14.83
C VAL A 129 0.88 5.47 -15.64
N MET A 130 1.32 4.96 -16.80
CA MET A 130 0.54 4.00 -17.59
C MET A 130 0.37 2.66 -16.84
N LEU A 131 1.38 2.26 -16.07
CA LEU A 131 1.33 1.10 -15.20
C LEU A 131 0.29 1.28 -14.06
N LEU A 132 0.03 2.49 -13.58
CA LEU A 132 -1.00 2.71 -12.56
C LEU A 132 -2.45 2.47 -13.06
N LEU A 133 -2.68 2.54 -14.38
CA LEU A 133 -3.98 2.45 -15.02
C LEU A 133 -4.67 1.07 -14.87
N PRO A 134 -4.00 -0.08 -15.12
CA PRO A 134 -4.59 -1.40 -14.85
C PRO A 134 -4.89 -1.66 -13.37
N TYR A 135 -4.23 -0.96 -12.43
CA TYR A 135 -4.51 -1.11 -10.99
C TYR A 135 -5.94 -0.70 -10.64
N VAL A 136 -6.46 0.34 -11.31
CA VAL A 136 -7.86 0.76 -11.17
C VAL A 136 -8.82 -0.33 -11.65
N GLY A 137 -8.48 -1.03 -12.73
CA GLY A 137 -9.26 -2.15 -13.23
C GLY A 137 -9.30 -3.33 -12.25
N ILE A 138 -8.17 -3.65 -11.62
CA ILE A 138 -8.08 -4.70 -10.60
C ILE A 138 -8.92 -4.32 -9.37
N PHE A 139 -8.85 -3.05 -8.94
CA PHE A 139 -9.68 -2.53 -7.86
C PHE A 139 -11.19 -2.70 -8.13
N VAL A 140 -11.65 -2.36 -9.34
CA VAL A 140 -13.06 -2.58 -9.74
C VAL A 140 -13.41 -4.07 -9.74
N LEU A 141 -12.48 -4.94 -10.14
CA LEU A 141 -12.67 -6.40 -10.08
C LEU A 141 -12.87 -6.89 -8.65
N MET A 142 -12.08 -6.40 -7.70
CA MET A 142 -12.19 -6.76 -6.27
C MET A 142 -13.57 -6.36 -5.72
N LEU A 143 -14.04 -5.15 -6.03
CA LEU A 143 -15.35 -4.67 -5.61
C LEU A 143 -16.50 -5.50 -6.19
N THR A 144 -16.36 -5.99 -7.43
CA THR A 144 -17.40 -6.75 -8.13
C THR A 144 -17.47 -8.20 -7.66
N PHE A 145 -16.32 -8.84 -7.38
CA PHE A 145 -16.22 -10.26 -7.01
C PHE A 145 -16.09 -10.49 -5.49
N ARG A 146 -16.70 -9.64 -4.68
CA ARG A 146 -16.75 -9.81 -3.22
C ARG A 146 -17.76 -10.88 -2.80
N ASN A 147 -17.49 -11.52 -1.67
CA ASN A 147 -18.32 -12.58 -1.12
C ASN A 147 -18.53 -12.30 0.37
N ILE A 148 -19.75 -11.91 0.73
CA ILE A 148 -20.09 -11.45 2.09
C ILE A 148 -21.26 -12.28 2.59
N TYR A 149 -21.08 -12.94 3.74
CA TYR A 149 -22.13 -13.69 4.41
C TYR A 149 -22.23 -13.28 5.88
N LEU A 150 -23.46 -13.10 6.34
CA LEU A 150 -23.77 -12.91 7.75
C LEU A 150 -24.22 -14.26 8.30
N LEU A 151 -23.58 -14.70 9.38
CA LEU A 151 -23.99 -15.91 10.07
C LEU A 151 -25.15 -15.59 11.03
N ASP A 152 -26.00 -16.57 11.32
CA ASP A 152 -27.13 -16.40 12.24
C ASP A 152 -26.67 -16.05 13.69
N SER A 153 -25.41 -16.31 14.00
CA SER A 153 -24.73 -15.89 15.24
C SER A 153 -24.28 -14.42 15.26
N GLY A 154 -24.53 -13.64 14.20
CA GLY A 154 -24.16 -12.22 14.11
C GLY A 154 -22.75 -11.94 13.63
N GLU A 155 -21.96 -12.97 13.36
CA GLU A 155 -20.62 -12.83 12.81
C GLU A 155 -20.64 -12.52 11.30
N CYS A 156 -19.79 -11.58 10.89
CA CYS A 156 -19.62 -11.17 9.49
C CYS A 156 -18.42 -11.91 8.90
N ILE A 157 -18.68 -12.87 7.99
CA ILE A 157 -17.62 -13.59 7.29
C ILE A 157 -17.32 -12.90 5.96
N ILE A 158 -16.08 -12.43 5.88
CA ILE A 158 -15.55 -11.64 4.78
C ILE A 158 -14.67 -12.53 3.90
N GLY A 159 -15.04 -12.72 2.64
CA GLY A 159 -14.28 -13.50 1.66
C GLY A 159 -14.09 -12.80 0.32
N LEU A 160 -12.92 -13.00 -0.29
CA LEU A 160 -12.65 -12.59 -1.66
C LEU A 160 -12.51 -13.82 -2.56
N ARG A 161 -13.15 -13.81 -3.74
CA ARG A 161 -13.01 -14.91 -4.69
C ARG A 161 -11.59 -14.98 -5.24
N TRP A 162 -11.08 -16.19 -5.44
CA TRP A 162 -9.76 -16.46 -6.02
C TRP A 162 -9.57 -15.78 -7.40
N ILE A 163 -10.66 -15.56 -8.14
CA ILE A 163 -10.67 -14.89 -9.44
C ILE A 163 -10.15 -13.44 -9.37
N ALA A 164 -10.29 -12.75 -8.23
CA ALA A 164 -9.78 -11.40 -8.02
C ALA A 164 -8.39 -11.40 -7.36
N SER A 165 -8.12 -12.36 -6.47
CA SER A 165 -6.84 -12.44 -5.75
C SER A 165 -5.66 -12.83 -6.64
N MET A 166 -5.85 -13.78 -7.57
CA MET A 166 -4.78 -14.23 -8.47
C MET A 166 -4.22 -13.11 -9.38
N PRO A 167 -5.06 -12.35 -10.11
CA PRO A 167 -4.57 -11.23 -10.93
C PRO A 167 -3.86 -10.15 -10.12
N LEU A 168 -4.36 -9.86 -8.92
CA LEU A 168 -3.78 -8.86 -8.02
C LEU A 168 -2.34 -9.24 -7.62
N MET A 169 -2.13 -10.45 -7.11
CA MET A 169 -0.78 -10.91 -6.74
C MET A 169 0.16 -10.98 -7.94
N PHE A 170 -0.33 -11.47 -9.08
CA PHE A 170 0.49 -11.54 -10.30
C PHE A 170 0.92 -10.15 -10.76
N TYR A 171 -0.02 -9.20 -10.76
CA TYR A 171 0.24 -7.83 -11.16
C TYR A 171 1.25 -7.15 -10.23
N ASP A 172 1.08 -7.33 -8.91
CA ASP A 172 2.01 -6.79 -7.91
C ASP A 172 3.43 -7.30 -8.13
N PHE A 173 3.58 -8.60 -8.41
CA PHE A 173 4.87 -9.24 -8.68
C PHE A 173 5.52 -8.70 -9.96
N VAL A 174 4.75 -8.62 -11.05
CA VAL A 174 5.25 -8.08 -12.33
C VAL A 174 5.67 -6.62 -12.17
N SER A 175 4.89 -5.79 -11.47
CA SER A 175 5.24 -4.39 -11.23
C SER A 175 6.51 -4.26 -10.40
N TYR A 176 6.66 -5.08 -9.35
CA TYR A 176 7.87 -5.09 -8.51
C TYR A 176 9.12 -5.49 -9.30
N TYR A 177 9.00 -6.52 -10.14
CA TYR A 177 10.09 -6.99 -10.98
C TYR A 177 10.53 -5.94 -12.01
N ASN A 178 9.58 -5.32 -12.72
CA ASN A 178 9.88 -4.27 -13.70
C ASN A 178 10.62 -3.08 -13.07
N LEU A 179 10.19 -2.68 -11.87
CA LEU A 179 10.81 -1.57 -11.14
C LEU A 179 12.24 -1.92 -10.72
N SER A 180 12.45 -3.13 -10.20
CA SER A 180 13.77 -3.63 -9.80
C SER A 180 14.72 -3.68 -11.00
N LEU A 181 14.27 -4.21 -12.14
CA LEU A 181 15.06 -4.27 -13.36
C LEU A 181 15.47 -2.86 -13.83
N THR A 182 14.54 -1.90 -13.78
CA THR A 182 14.80 -0.51 -14.17
C THR A 182 15.89 0.11 -13.30
N THR A 183 15.87 -0.12 -11.98
CA THR A 183 16.92 0.38 -11.08
C THR A 183 18.29 -0.21 -11.39
N THR A 184 18.38 -1.52 -11.64
CA THR A 184 19.66 -2.18 -11.94
C THR A 184 20.22 -1.75 -13.30
N CYS A 185 19.38 -1.70 -14.35
CA CYS A 185 19.80 -1.23 -15.67
C CYS A 185 20.28 0.23 -15.64
N CYS A 186 19.64 1.09 -14.85
CA CYS A 186 20.07 2.48 -14.72
C CYS A 186 21.35 2.62 -13.89
N HIS A 187 21.50 1.85 -12.81
CA HIS A 187 22.73 1.82 -12.00
C HIS A 187 23.94 1.34 -12.82
N ASP A 188 23.76 0.34 -13.69
CA ASP A 188 24.81 -0.15 -14.58
C ASP A 188 25.18 0.87 -15.68
N ASN A 189 24.20 1.58 -16.24
CA ASN A 189 24.44 2.65 -17.20
C ASN A 189 25.17 3.86 -16.60
N ASP A 190 24.89 4.21 -15.33
CA ASP A 190 25.60 5.30 -14.63
C ASP A 190 27.08 4.95 -14.43
N HIS A 191 27.38 3.72 -13.98
CA HIS A 191 28.77 3.23 -13.89
C HIS A 191 29.49 3.22 -15.25
N ARG A 192 28.84 2.71 -16.31
CA ARG A 192 29.44 2.73 -17.66
C ARG A 192 29.70 4.14 -18.20
N ASN A 193 28.83 5.10 -17.90
CA ASN A 193 29.02 6.49 -18.33
C ASN A 193 30.16 7.19 -17.55
N ASN A 194 30.36 6.84 -16.28
CA ASN A 194 31.45 7.36 -15.46
C ASN A 194 32.83 6.82 -15.91
N ASP A 195 32.88 5.57 -16.39
CA ASP A 195 34.11 4.96 -16.93
C ASP A 195 34.44 5.42 -18.38
N ASN A 196 33.48 5.97 -19.14
CA ASN A 196 33.72 6.49 -20.49
C ASN A 196 32.98 7.82 -20.76
N PRO A 197 33.52 8.96 -20.28
CA PRO A 197 32.87 10.28 -20.43
C PRO A 197 32.81 10.79 -21.89
N ASN A 198 33.43 10.11 -22.85
CA ASN A 198 33.53 10.57 -24.24
C ASN A 198 32.29 10.25 -25.11
N GLN A 199 31.31 9.49 -24.60
CA GLN A 199 30.10 9.15 -25.36
C GLN A 199 28.96 10.18 -25.25
N LEU A 200 29.03 11.13 -24.31
CA LEU A 200 27.99 12.16 -24.17
C LEU A 200 28.12 13.30 -25.20
N PHE A 201 29.30 13.49 -25.80
CA PHE A 201 29.55 14.54 -26.79
C PHE A 201 29.22 14.15 -28.23
N SER A 202 28.94 12.88 -28.55
CA SER A 202 28.65 12.45 -29.93
C SER A 202 27.16 12.41 -30.30
N ASN A 203 26.24 12.45 -29.32
CA ASN A 203 24.80 12.31 -29.59
C ASN A 203 23.98 13.60 -29.41
N THR A 204 24.65 14.77 -29.38
CA THR A 204 23.95 16.08 -29.37
C THR A 204 24.13 16.85 -30.68
N THR A 205 24.64 16.20 -31.73
CA THR A 205 24.68 16.73 -33.09
C THR A 205 24.12 15.67 -34.03
N ASP A 206 22.80 15.58 -34.08
CA ASP A 206 21.98 15.36 -35.28
C ASP A 206 20.50 15.61 -34.94
#